data_AF-A0A099P960-F1
#
_entry.id   AF-A0A099P960-F1
#
_cell.length_a   1.000
_cell.length_b   1.000
_cell.length_c   1.000
_cell.angle_alpha   90.00
_cell.angle_beta   90.00
_cell.angle_gamma   90.00
#
_symmetry.space_group_name_H-M   'P 1'
#
loop_
_entity.id
_entity.type
_entity.pdbx_description
1 polymer ?
#
loop_
_entity_poly.entity_id
_entity_poly.type
_entity_poly.pdbx_seq_one_letter_code
_entity_poly.pdbx_strand_id
1 'polypeptide(L)'
;MDGNRRFAKTHNLPLKEGHRFGADALVRVLDCCFRLGVKNVTTYAFSIENFSRKSEEVETIFTLLKQKLALITSENQLCDVHNVRIRIIGNRSYLPPELLQDIEKIEDQTRDNTRHVLFVAFPYTSRDDMFHATNKIIEKLTNGEIEFDQIDETLYNANFYYENIDEPVDILIRTSGHTRLSDYMLWQCHQDSVIEFPNTLWPMFRFYSTWWTIFRWSYYKTLVIQDAEIMQLKKISNAQVKKKYPGIPRTHPPFASVTR
;
A
#
# COMPACT_ATOMS: atom_id res chain seq x y z
N MET A 1 6.06 -4.31 -6.50
CA MET A 1 7.20 -5.17 -6.09
C MET A 1 7.90 -5.74 -7.32
N ASP A 2 8.76 -4.94 -7.97
CA ASP A 2 9.33 -5.27 -9.30
C ASP A 2 10.78 -5.81 -9.23
N GLY A 3 11.15 -6.68 -10.16
CA GLY A 3 12.51 -7.22 -10.28
C GLY A 3 12.69 -8.70 -9.92
N ASN A 4 11.64 -9.44 -9.54
CA ASN A 4 11.73 -10.87 -9.17
C ASN A 4 12.33 -11.74 -10.28
N ARG A 5 11.85 -11.58 -11.52
CA ARG A 5 12.33 -12.34 -12.68
C ARG A 5 13.80 -12.03 -13.00
N ARG A 6 14.19 -10.75 -12.90
CA ARG A 6 15.57 -10.29 -13.11
C ARG A 6 16.50 -10.83 -12.03
N PHE A 7 16.04 -10.87 -10.78
CA PHE A 7 16.78 -11.46 -9.67
C PHE A 7 17.05 -12.95 -9.90
N ALA A 8 16.04 -13.73 -10.26
CA ALA A 8 16.21 -15.15 -10.59
C ALA A 8 17.22 -15.36 -11.72
N LYS A 9 17.10 -14.60 -12.82
CA LYS A 9 18.01 -14.70 -13.97
C LYS A 9 19.46 -14.36 -13.60
N THR A 10 19.67 -13.30 -12.83
CA THR A 10 21.02 -12.85 -12.43
C THR A 10 21.71 -13.81 -11.45
N HIS A 11 20.95 -14.60 -10.71
CA HIS A 11 21.46 -15.58 -9.75
C HIS A 11 21.39 -17.04 -10.26
N ASN A 12 21.06 -17.23 -11.55
CA ASN A 12 20.88 -18.54 -12.18
C ASN A 12 19.88 -19.46 -11.44
N LEU A 13 18.80 -18.88 -10.95
CA LEU A 13 17.73 -19.57 -10.22
C LEU A 13 16.49 -19.78 -11.11
N PRO A 14 15.68 -20.82 -10.84
CA PRO A 14 14.35 -20.96 -11.44
C PRO A 14 13.46 -19.74 -11.18
N LEU A 15 12.54 -19.43 -12.10
CA LEU A 15 11.65 -18.27 -11.99
C LEU A 15 10.84 -18.25 -10.69
N LYS A 16 10.30 -19.41 -10.31
CA LYS A 16 9.54 -19.61 -9.07
C LYS A 16 10.34 -19.19 -7.82
N GLU A 17 11.65 -19.40 -7.82
CA GLU A 17 12.52 -19.02 -6.71
C GLU A 17 12.62 -17.51 -6.58
N GLY A 18 12.69 -16.78 -7.70
CA GLY A 18 12.65 -15.31 -7.69
C GLY A 18 11.39 -14.76 -7.04
N HIS A 19 10.23 -15.37 -7.32
CA HIS A 19 8.97 -15.01 -6.67
C HIS A 19 8.93 -15.40 -5.19
N ARG A 20 9.47 -16.57 -4.82
CA ARG A 20 9.61 -17.00 -3.42
C ARG A 20 10.45 -16.02 -2.60
N PHE A 21 11.64 -15.67 -3.08
CA PHE A 21 12.49 -14.66 -2.43
C PHE A 21 11.83 -13.29 -2.36
N GLY A 22 11.05 -12.92 -3.38
CA GLY A 22 10.24 -11.71 -3.36
C GLY A 22 9.18 -11.73 -2.26
N ALA A 23 8.47 -12.84 -2.09
CA ALA A 23 7.49 -12.98 -1.03
C ALA A 23 8.13 -12.96 0.38
N ASP A 24 9.32 -13.54 0.55
CA ASP A 24 10.07 -13.44 1.81
C ASP A 24 10.55 -12.01 2.09
N ALA A 25 10.93 -11.26 1.05
CA ALA A 25 11.27 -9.85 1.18
C ALA A 25 10.07 -9.03 1.65
N LEU A 26 8.87 -9.33 1.13
CA LEU A 26 7.65 -8.66 1.55
C LEU A 26 7.41 -8.76 3.06
N VAL A 27 7.47 -9.97 3.62
CA VAL A 27 7.24 -10.18 5.07
C VAL A 27 8.20 -9.34 5.91
N ARG A 28 9.48 -9.28 5.53
CA ARG A 28 10.49 -8.45 6.23
C ARG A 28 10.23 -6.96 6.10
N VAL A 29 9.78 -6.51 4.93
CA VAL A 29 9.43 -5.09 4.70
C VAL A 29 8.22 -4.71 5.54
N LEU A 30 7.19 -5.57 5.58
CA LEU A 30 5.99 -5.34 6.38
C LEU A 30 6.29 -5.27 7.87
N ASP A 31 7.07 -6.21 8.42
CA ASP A 31 7.49 -6.18 9.83
C ASP A 31 8.22 -4.87 10.16
N CYS A 32 9.12 -4.41 9.28
CA CYS A 32 9.79 -3.13 9.45
C CYS A 32 8.80 -1.94 9.43
N CYS A 33 7.90 -1.90 8.45
CA CYS A 33 6.89 -0.83 8.34
C CYS A 33 6.00 -0.76 9.60
N PHE A 34 5.48 -1.90 10.08
CA PHE A 34 4.60 -1.93 11.25
C PHE A 34 5.33 -1.57 12.54
N ARG A 35 6.59 -2.01 12.71
CA ARG A 35 7.44 -1.58 13.84
C ARG A 35 7.72 -0.07 13.82
N LEU A 36 7.81 0.53 12.63
CA LEU A 36 7.99 1.98 12.47
C LEU A 36 6.67 2.76 12.60
N GLY A 37 5.54 2.09 12.84
CA GLY A 37 4.24 2.74 13.03
C GLY A 37 3.50 3.09 11.75
N VAL A 38 3.90 2.54 10.60
CA VAL A 38 3.19 2.75 9.33
C VAL A 38 1.80 2.11 9.43
N LYS A 39 0.74 2.91 9.37
CA LYS A 39 -0.64 2.44 9.52
C LYS A 39 -1.09 1.57 8.36
N ASN A 40 -0.87 2.04 7.14
CA ASN A 40 -1.38 1.42 5.92
C ASN A 40 -0.22 1.03 5.00
N VAL A 41 -0.19 -0.21 4.53
CA VAL A 41 0.74 -0.66 3.50
C VAL A 41 -0.05 -1.29 2.37
N THR A 42 0.15 -0.82 1.14
CA THR A 42 -0.38 -1.49 -0.05
C THR A 42 0.74 -2.17 -0.83
N THR A 43 0.50 -3.41 -1.24
CA THR A 43 1.39 -4.20 -2.09
C THR A 43 0.77 -4.41 -3.46
N TYR A 44 1.57 -4.22 -4.52
CA TYR A 44 1.16 -4.61 -5.87
C TYR A 44 1.61 -6.05 -6.16
N ALA A 45 0.71 -7.01 -5.90
CA ALA A 45 1.01 -8.44 -5.97
C ALA A 45 0.79 -9.02 -7.37
N PHE A 46 -0.32 -8.67 -8.02
CA PHE A 46 -0.62 -9.14 -9.38
C PHE A 46 -1.48 -8.14 -10.15
N SER A 47 -1.05 -7.80 -11.36
CA SER A 47 -1.79 -6.91 -12.25
C SER A 47 -2.76 -7.69 -13.13
N ILE A 48 -3.89 -7.10 -13.52
CA ILE A 48 -4.79 -7.68 -14.53
C ILE A 48 -4.02 -7.94 -15.84
N GLU A 49 -3.08 -7.07 -16.21
CA GLU A 49 -2.22 -7.27 -17.40
C GLU A 49 -1.36 -8.55 -17.30
N ASN A 50 -1.12 -9.07 -16.10
CA ASN A 50 -0.29 -10.26 -15.89
C ASN A 50 -1.01 -11.58 -16.21
N PHE A 51 -2.31 -11.56 -16.48
CA PHE A 51 -3.01 -12.73 -17.05
C PHE A 51 -2.53 -13.07 -18.48
N SER A 52 -1.84 -12.15 -19.17
CA SER A 52 -1.18 -12.43 -20.45
C SER A 52 0.06 -13.34 -20.35
N ARG A 53 0.51 -13.68 -19.13
CA ARG A 53 1.64 -14.59 -18.90
C ARG A 53 1.22 -16.04 -19.08
N LYS A 54 2.19 -16.95 -19.12
CA LYS A 54 1.94 -18.40 -19.21
C LYS A 54 1.13 -18.87 -17.99
N SER A 55 0.14 -19.73 -18.20
CA SER A 55 -0.78 -20.21 -17.15
C SER A 55 -0.05 -20.82 -15.95
N GLU A 56 1.04 -21.56 -16.17
CA GLU A 56 1.89 -22.13 -15.12
C GLU A 56 2.51 -21.05 -14.21
N GLU A 57 2.91 -19.90 -14.77
CA GLU A 57 3.44 -18.77 -13.99
C GLU A 57 2.33 -18.12 -13.14
N VAL A 58 1.12 -17.99 -13.69
CA VAL A 58 -0.04 -17.45 -12.98
C VAL A 58 -0.42 -18.35 -11.81
N GLU A 59 -0.52 -19.66 -12.04
CA GLU A 59 -0.83 -20.66 -11.01
C GLU A 59 0.23 -20.69 -9.90
N THR A 60 1.51 -20.57 -10.27
CA THR A 60 2.60 -20.45 -9.29
C THR A 60 2.41 -19.22 -8.40
N ILE A 61 2.02 -18.08 -8.97
CA ILE A 61 1.79 -16.85 -8.20
C ILE A 61 0.58 -17.01 -7.26
N PHE A 62 -0.50 -17.64 -7.71
CA PHE A 62 -1.69 -17.88 -6.91
C PHE A 62 -1.39 -18.79 -5.72
N THR A 63 -0.63 -19.87 -5.97
CA THR A 63 -0.17 -20.79 -4.93
C THR A 63 0.71 -20.07 -3.90
N LEU A 64 1.65 -19.25 -4.37
CA LEU A 64 2.51 -18.46 -3.48
C LEU A 64 1.73 -17.45 -2.65
N LEU A 65 0.72 -16.78 -3.23
CA LEU A 65 -0.16 -15.86 -2.50
C LEU A 65 -0.86 -16.61 -1.37
N LYS A 66 -1.53 -17.73 -1.68
CA LYS A 66 -2.25 -18.56 -0.68
C LYS A 66 -1.33 -18.98 0.46
N GLN A 67 -0.16 -19.53 0.14
CA GLN A 67 0.82 -19.97 1.14
C GLN A 67 1.29 -18.81 2.03
N LYS A 68 1.48 -17.62 1.45
CA LYS A 68 2.00 -16.47 2.20
C LYS A 68 0.93 -15.79 3.04
N LEU A 69 -0.30 -15.69 2.55
CA LEU A 69 -1.41 -15.20 3.36
C LEU A 69 -1.65 -16.12 4.55
N ALA A 70 -1.69 -17.44 4.34
CA ALA A 70 -1.81 -18.40 5.43
C ALA A 70 -0.66 -18.30 6.45
N LEU A 71 0.58 -18.10 5.98
CA LEU A 71 1.73 -17.88 6.87
C LEU A 71 1.56 -16.61 7.70
N ILE A 72 1.26 -15.46 7.10
CA ILE A 72 1.22 -14.19 7.87
C ILE A 72 0.03 -14.10 8.83
N THR A 73 -1.05 -14.86 8.60
CA THR A 73 -2.21 -14.95 9.49
C THR A 73 -2.15 -16.08 10.52
N SER A 74 -1.13 -16.92 10.48
CA SER A 74 -0.95 -17.97 11.50
C SER A 74 -0.64 -17.38 12.88
N GLU A 75 -0.87 -18.17 13.93
CA GLU A 75 -0.59 -17.78 15.32
C GLU A 75 0.89 -17.37 15.51
N ASN A 76 1.13 -16.32 16.29
CA ASN A 76 2.45 -15.71 16.53
C ASN A 76 3.16 -15.21 15.26
N GLN A 77 2.42 -15.01 14.15
CA GLN A 77 2.95 -14.42 12.92
C GLN A 77 2.56 -12.94 12.78
N LEU A 78 2.89 -12.34 11.64
CA LEU A 78 2.82 -10.91 11.37
C LEU A 78 1.48 -10.27 11.78
N CYS A 79 0.35 -10.86 11.40
CA CYS A 79 -0.96 -10.29 11.68
C CYS A 79 -1.34 -10.36 13.15
N ASP A 80 -0.97 -11.43 13.84
CA ASP A 80 -1.22 -11.62 15.26
C ASP A 80 -0.33 -10.68 16.09
N VAL A 81 0.99 -10.70 15.83
CA VAL A 81 1.99 -9.89 16.55
C VAL A 81 1.78 -8.39 16.38
N HIS A 82 1.41 -7.94 15.18
CA HIS A 82 1.24 -6.51 14.89
C HIS A 82 -0.22 -6.06 14.85
N ASN A 83 -1.21 -6.95 15.06
CA ASN A 83 -2.63 -6.64 14.92
C ASN A 83 -2.94 -6.01 13.54
N VAL A 84 -2.69 -6.78 12.47
CA VAL A 84 -2.82 -6.32 11.07
C VAL A 84 -4.10 -6.86 10.45
N ARG A 85 -4.93 -5.98 9.91
CA ARG A 85 -6.08 -6.34 9.06
C ARG A 85 -5.62 -6.51 7.62
N ILE A 86 -5.96 -7.62 6.99
CA ILE A 86 -5.68 -7.85 5.58
C ILE A 86 -6.91 -7.50 4.76
N ARG A 87 -6.70 -6.83 3.63
CA ARG A 87 -7.70 -6.61 2.59
C ARG A 87 -7.13 -6.89 1.21
N ILE A 88 -7.83 -7.71 0.44
CA ILE A 88 -7.49 -7.99 -0.96
C ILE A 88 -8.33 -7.08 -1.84
N ILE A 89 -7.65 -6.20 -2.59
CA ILE A 89 -8.28 -5.20 -3.45
C ILE A 89 -8.04 -5.52 -4.92
N GLY A 90 -9.04 -5.31 -5.76
CA GLY A 90 -8.98 -5.62 -7.19
C GLY A 90 -10.17 -6.44 -7.67
N ASN A 91 -10.12 -6.80 -8.94
CA ASN A 91 -11.24 -7.42 -9.64
C ASN A 91 -11.34 -8.92 -9.34
N ARG A 92 -12.20 -9.26 -8.38
CA ARG A 92 -12.45 -10.65 -7.94
C ARG A 92 -13.02 -11.56 -9.03
N SER A 93 -13.59 -11.03 -10.12
CA SER A 93 -14.15 -11.84 -11.21
C SER A 93 -13.09 -12.67 -11.97
N TYR A 94 -11.82 -12.28 -11.85
CA TYR A 94 -10.69 -13.00 -12.44
C TYR A 94 -10.16 -14.16 -11.58
N LEU A 95 -10.68 -14.33 -10.36
CA LEU A 95 -10.16 -15.31 -9.41
C LEU A 95 -10.94 -16.62 -9.47
N PRO A 96 -10.26 -17.78 -9.38
CA PRO A 96 -10.94 -19.06 -9.28
C PRO A 96 -11.71 -19.14 -7.94
N PRO A 97 -12.87 -19.81 -7.89
CA PRO A 97 -13.72 -19.85 -6.70
C PRO A 97 -13.01 -20.33 -5.43
N GLU A 98 -12.12 -21.31 -5.54
CA GLU A 98 -11.35 -21.81 -4.39
C GLU A 98 -10.44 -20.75 -3.77
N LEU A 99 -9.77 -19.94 -4.62
CA LEU A 99 -8.91 -18.86 -4.14
C LEU A 99 -9.73 -17.72 -3.53
N LEU A 100 -10.92 -17.45 -4.06
CA LEU A 100 -11.83 -16.45 -3.50
C LEU A 100 -12.26 -16.85 -2.08
N GLN A 101 -12.62 -18.11 -1.85
CA GLN A 101 -12.97 -18.62 -0.52
C GLN A 101 -11.82 -18.51 0.47
N ASP A 102 -10.60 -18.83 0.03
CA ASP A 102 -9.40 -18.67 0.88
C ASP A 102 -9.17 -17.20 1.25
N ILE A 103 -9.36 -16.28 0.29
CA ILE A 103 -9.22 -14.83 0.50
C ILE A 103 -10.26 -14.34 1.51
N GLU A 104 -11.53 -14.68 1.34
CA GLU A 104 -12.62 -14.26 2.22
C GLU A 104 -12.39 -14.74 3.65
N LYS A 105 -11.97 -16.00 3.82
CA LYS A 105 -11.60 -16.54 5.12
C LYS A 105 -10.50 -15.73 5.82
N ILE A 106 -9.49 -15.29 5.07
CA ILE A 106 -8.35 -14.53 5.60
C ILE A 106 -8.74 -13.10 5.97
N GLU A 107 -9.59 -12.45 5.16
CA GLU A 107 -10.14 -11.14 5.47
C GLU A 107 -11.01 -11.19 6.72
N ASP A 108 -11.87 -12.20 6.84
CA ASP A 108 -12.71 -12.40 8.03
C ASP A 108 -11.90 -12.69 9.29
N GLN A 109 -10.86 -13.53 9.19
CA GLN A 109 -9.95 -13.83 10.31
C GLN A 109 -9.26 -12.58 10.87
N THR A 110 -9.02 -11.57 10.03
CA THR A 110 -8.26 -10.37 10.42
C THR A 110 -9.14 -9.12 10.50
N ARG A 111 -10.47 -9.26 10.38
CA ARG A 111 -11.41 -8.14 10.28
C ARG A 111 -11.39 -7.21 11.49
N ASP A 112 -11.22 -7.78 12.67
CA ASP A 112 -11.28 -7.05 13.95
C ASP A 112 -9.91 -6.45 14.34
N ASN A 113 -8.87 -6.67 13.54
CA ASN A 113 -7.58 -6.00 13.70
C ASN A 113 -7.70 -4.53 13.26
N THR A 114 -7.15 -3.62 14.05
CA THR A 114 -7.35 -2.16 13.87
C THR A 114 -6.06 -1.35 13.90
N ARG A 115 -4.94 -1.95 14.30
CA ARG A 115 -3.67 -1.22 14.45
C ARG A 115 -3.03 -0.88 13.11
N HIS A 116 -3.01 -1.84 12.19
CA HIS A 116 -2.44 -1.68 10.85
C HIS A 116 -3.34 -2.32 9.80
N VAL A 117 -3.28 -1.84 8.55
CA VAL A 117 -3.97 -2.45 7.42
C VAL A 117 -2.98 -2.77 6.30
N LEU A 118 -3.03 -4.02 5.84
CA LEU A 118 -2.32 -4.51 4.67
C LEU A 118 -3.29 -4.66 3.51
N PHE A 119 -3.13 -3.83 2.49
CA PHE A 119 -3.80 -3.97 1.21
C PHE A 119 -2.96 -4.80 0.26
N VAL A 120 -3.56 -5.84 -0.32
CA VAL A 120 -2.94 -6.67 -1.35
C VAL A 120 -3.69 -6.46 -2.66
N ALA A 121 -3.07 -5.74 -3.59
CA ALA A 121 -3.65 -5.46 -4.89
C ALA A 121 -3.51 -6.67 -5.81
N PHE A 122 -4.63 -7.38 -6.00
CA PHE A 122 -4.70 -8.70 -6.61
C PHE A 122 -6.15 -9.11 -7.02
N PRO A 123 -6.44 -9.31 -8.32
CA PRO A 123 -5.79 -8.72 -9.50
C PRO A 123 -6.20 -7.26 -9.66
N TYR A 124 -5.25 -6.37 -9.89
CA TYR A 124 -5.52 -4.93 -9.83
C TYR A 124 -4.93 -4.16 -11.02
N THR A 125 -5.66 -3.17 -11.53
CA THR A 125 -5.10 -2.01 -12.26
C THR A 125 -5.89 -0.77 -11.86
N SER A 126 -5.25 0.40 -11.88
CA SER A 126 -5.89 1.65 -11.46
C SER A 126 -7.03 2.05 -12.40
N ARG A 127 -6.92 1.76 -13.70
CA ARG A 127 -8.02 2.00 -14.65
C ARG A 127 -9.23 1.11 -14.41
N ASP A 128 -9.02 -0.16 -14.07
CA ASP A 128 -10.12 -1.06 -13.70
C ASP A 128 -10.78 -0.62 -12.39
N ASP A 129 -10.00 -0.16 -11.41
CA ASP A 129 -10.49 0.40 -10.14
C ASP A 129 -11.36 1.66 -10.36
N MET A 130 -10.93 2.59 -11.23
CA MET A 130 -11.74 3.75 -11.64
C MET A 130 -13.03 3.34 -12.37
N PHE A 131 -12.95 2.36 -13.27
CA PHE A 131 -14.12 1.83 -13.96
C PHE A 131 -15.10 1.17 -12.97
N HIS A 132 -14.59 0.41 -12.00
CA HIS A 132 -15.37 -0.19 -10.93
C HIS A 132 -16.11 0.87 -10.09
N ALA A 133 -15.40 1.89 -9.61
CA ALA A 133 -15.99 2.97 -8.82
C ALA A 133 -17.10 3.71 -9.60
N THR A 134 -16.88 3.95 -10.89
CA THR A 134 -17.87 4.56 -11.78
C THR A 134 -19.14 3.71 -11.88
N ASN A 135 -19.01 2.40 -12.13
CA ASN A 135 -20.16 1.50 -12.21
C ASN A 135 -20.92 1.41 -10.88
N LYS A 136 -20.20 1.37 -9.74
CA LYS A 136 -20.80 1.37 -8.40
C LYS A 136 -21.64 2.62 -8.14
N ILE A 137 -21.15 3.79 -8.55
CA ILE A 137 -21.89 5.05 -8.42
C ILE A 137 -23.13 5.05 -9.31
N ILE A 138 -23.02 4.57 -10.56
CA ILE A 138 -24.17 4.46 -11.48
C ILE A 138 -25.22 3.49 -10.94
N GLU A 139 -24.81 2.38 -10.35
CA GLU A 139 -25.70 1.41 -9.71
C GLU A 139 -26.47 2.06 -8.54
N LYS A 140 -25.75 2.76 -7.64
CA LYS A 140 -26.36 3.51 -6.53
C LYS A 140 -27.34 4.58 -7.00
N LEU A 141 -26.99 5.33 -8.05
CA LEU A 141 -27.85 6.35 -8.64
C LEU A 141 -29.12 5.73 -9.24
N THR A 142 -28.97 4.61 -9.96
CA THR A 142 -30.09 3.92 -10.62
C THR A 142 -31.03 3.26 -9.60
N ASN A 143 -30.49 2.82 -8.46
CA ASN A 143 -31.26 2.26 -7.34
C ASN A 143 -31.92 3.34 -6.46
N GLY A 144 -31.65 4.64 -6.69
CA GLY A 144 -32.16 5.73 -5.89
C GLY A 144 -31.50 5.86 -4.50
N GLU A 145 -30.30 5.30 -4.31
CA GLU A 145 -29.52 5.42 -3.07
C GLU A 145 -28.81 6.78 -2.94
N ILE A 146 -28.57 7.43 -4.08
CA ILE A 146 -27.94 8.76 -4.19
C ILE A 146 -28.63 9.58 -5.29
N GLU A 147 -28.47 10.89 -5.23
CA GLU A 147 -28.87 11.87 -6.26
C GLU A 147 -27.65 12.32 -7.09
N PHE A 148 -27.88 12.84 -8.30
CA PHE A 148 -26.78 13.25 -9.20
C PHE A 148 -25.90 14.36 -8.62
N ASP A 149 -26.47 15.28 -7.84
CA ASP A 149 -25.77 16.39 -7.20
C ASP A 149 -24.89 15.96 -6.01
N GLN A 150 -25.04 14.72 -5.55
CA GLN A 150 -24.21 14.12 -4.51
C GLN A 150 -22.93 13.46 -5.08
N ILE A 151 -22.77 13.43 -6.41
CA ILE A 151 -21.58 12.85 -7.03
C ILE A 151 -20.43 13.86 -6.98
N ASP A 152 -19.49 13.60 -6.06
CA ASP A 152 -18.27 14.36 -5.91
C ASP A 152 -17.04 13.44 -5.76
N GLU A 153 -15.86 14.05 -5.52
CA GLU A 153 -14.60 13.32 -5.32
C GLU A 153 -14.65 12.41 -4.08
N THR A 154 -15.35 12.82 -3.03
CA THR A 154 -15.51 12.05 -1.79
C THR A 154 -16.29 10.77 -2.05
N LEU A 155 -17.43 10.88 -2.74
CA LEU A 155 -18.22 9.74 -3.14
C LEU A 155 -17.41 8.83 -4.07
N TYR A 156 -16.66 9.40 -5.02
CA TYR A 156 -15.82 8.61 -5.91
C TYR A 156 -14.77 7.80 -5.14
N ASN A 157 -14.07 8.45 -4.19
CA ASN A 157 -13.09 7.83 -3.31
C ASN A 157 -13.67 6.65 -2.50
N ALA A 158 -14.88 6.82 -1.98
CA ALA A 158 -15.57 5.79 -1.20
C ALA A 158 -15.95 4.53 -2.01
N ASN A 159 -15.96 4.59 -3.34
CA ASN A 159 -16.38 3.50 -4.23
C ASN A 159 -15.24 2.77 -4.96
N PHE A 160 -13.98 3.14 -4.74
CA PHE A 160 -12.85 2.30 -5.15
C PHE A 160 -12.81 0.98 -4.36
N TYR A 161 -12.01 0.00 -4.81
CA TYR A 161 -11.78 -1.24 -4.07
C TYR A 161 -11.24 -1.03 -2.64
N TYR A 162 -10.70 0.16 -2.35
CA TYR A 162 -10.21 0.57 -1.04
C TYR A 162 -11.29 0.82 0.02
N GLU A 163 -12.54 1.07 -0.37
CA GLU A 163 -13.72 1.30 0.49
C GLU A 163 -13.44 2.10 1.79
N ASN A 164 -13.74 3.40 1.77
CA ASN A 164 -13.72 4.31 2.93
C ASN A 164 -12.34 4.57 3.55
N ILE A 165 -11.27 4.55 2.74
CA ILE A 165 -9.98 5.09 3.15
C ILE A 165 -9.70 6.34 2.34
N ASP A 166 -9.94 7.47 3.00
CA ASP A 166 -9.70 8.81 2.45
C ASP A 166 -8.23 9.24 2.57
N GLU A 167 -7.37 8.39 3.16
CA GLU A 167 -5.95 8.71 3.32
C GLU A 167 -5.21 8.52 1.99
N PRO A 168 -4.59 9.57 1.43
CA PRO A 168 -3.83 9.45 0.20
C PRO A 168 -2.51 8.68 0.38
N VAL A 169 -1.91 8.25 -0.73
CA VAL A 169 -0.63 7.57 -0.69
C VAL A 169 0.50 8.56 -0.38
N ASP A 170 1.13 8.42 0.79
CA ASP A 170 2.29 9.24 1.16
C ASP A 170 3.56 8.92 0.33
N ILE A 171 3.82 7.62 0.12
CA ILE A 171 5.01 7.12 -0.55
C ILE A 171 4.62 5.97 -1.49
N LEU A 172 4.92 6.12 -2.79
CA LEU A 172 4.89 5.03 -3.74
C LEU A 172 6.30 4.57 -4.06
N ILE A 173 6.58 3.29 -3.81
CA ILE A 173 7.91 2.70 -4.05
C ILE A 173 7.82 1.69 -5.19
N ARG A 174 8.61 1.90 -6.25
CA ARG A 174 8.83 0.91 -7.30
C ARG A 174 10.29 0.55 -7.44
N THR A 175 10.61 -0.67 -7.03
CA THR A 175 11.94 -1.28 -7.18
C THR A 175 12.32 -1.55 -8.64
N SER A 176 13.57 -1.96 -8.85
CA SER A 176 14.20 -2.34 -10.14
C SER A 176 14.61 -1.21 -11.10
N GLY A 177 14.50 0.05 -10.67
CA GLY A 177 14.93 1.23 -11.43
C GLY A 177 14.02 1.63 -12.59
N HIS A 178 12.83 1.02 -12.70
CA HIS A 178 11.86 1.40 -13.73
C HIS A 178 11.04 2.62 -13.31
N THR A 179 11.15 3.71 -14.05
CA THR A 179 10.49 5.00 -13.79
C THR A 179 9.09 5.10 -14.42
N ARG A 180 8.20 4.15 -14.09
CA ARG A 180 6.79 4.16 -14.53
C ARG A 180 5.90 3.60 -13.42
N LEU A 181 4.60 3.91 -13.44
CA LEU A 181 3.67 3.40 -12.41
C LEU A 181 3.07 2.02 -12.77
N SER A 182 2.98 1.68 -14.06
CA SER A 182 2.35 0.43 -14.53
C SER A 182 0.92 0.25 -14.01
N ASP A 183 0.11 1.30 -14.20
CA ASP A 183 -1.32 1.29 -13.88
C ASP A 183 -1.61 0.93 -12.41
N TYR A 184 -0.84 1.53 -11.49
CA TYR A 184 -0.92 1.29 -10.06
C TYR A 184 -1.15 2.60 -9.32
N MET A 185 -2.22 2.68 -8.53
CA MET A 185 -2.56 3.82 -7.67
C MET A 185 -2.53 5.18 -8.38
N LEU A 186 -3.02 5.25 -9.63
CA LEU A 186 -2.94 6.49 -10.41
C LEU A 186 -3.83 7.60 -9.82
N TRP A 187 -4.96 7.21 -9.22
CA TRP A 187 -5.86 8.13 -8.55
C TRP A 187 -5.37 8.47 -7.14
N GLN A 188 -4.97 7.45 -6.37
CA GLN A 188 -4.59 7.61 -4.96
C GLN A 188 -3.22 8.30 -4.78
N CYS A 189 -2.37 8.30 -5.82
CA CYS A 189 -1.15 9.09 -5.84
C CYS A 189 -1.43 10.49 -6.42
N HIS A 190 -1.30 11.52 -5.61
CA HIS A 190 -1.53 12.91 -6.01
C HIS A 190 -0.32 13.79 -5.70
N GLN A 191 -0.49 15.12 -5.74
CA GLN A 191 0.59 16.09 -5.58
C GLN A 191 1.45 15.93 -4.31
N ASP A 192 0.87 15.40 -3.23
CA ASP A 192 1.57 15.22 -1.96
C ASP A 192 2.28 13.86 -1.84
N SER A 193 2.08 12.97 -2.81
CA SER A 193 2.73 11.66 -2.84
C SER A 193 4.20 11.77 -3.26
N VAL A 194 5.08 11.08 -2.55
CA VAL A 194 6.49 10.93 -2.96
C VAL A 194 6.66 9.63 -3.72
N ILE A 195 7.16 9.72 -4.95
CA ILE A 195 7.36 8.56 -5.82
C ILE A 195 8.85 8.21 -5.90
N GLU A 196 9.18 6.98 -5.51
CA GLU A 196 10.55 6.50 -5.37
C GLU A 196 10.84 5.34 -6.32
N PHE A 197 11.91 5.47 -7.10
CA PHE A 197 12.35 4.47 -8.08
C PHE A 197 13.74 3.90 -7.73
N PRO A 198 13.92 3.17 -6.62
CA PRO A 198 15.20 2.58 -6.29
C PRO A 198 15.63 1.53 -7.33
N ASN A 199 16.91 1.56 -7.70
CA ASN A 199 17.50 0.59 -8.63
C ASN A 199 17.55 -0.85 -8.07
N THR A 200 17.44 -1.00 -6.75
CA THR A 200 17.45 -2.29 -6.05
C THR A 200 16.33 -3.19 -6.55
N LEU A 201 16.63 -4.46 -6.85
CA LEU A 201 15.62 -5.47 -7.20
C LEU A 201 14.79 -5.84 -5.96
N TRP A 202 13.50 -6.15 -6.14
CA TRP A 202 12.59 -6.43 -5.02
C TRP A 202 13.12 -7.45 -3.99
N PRO A 203 13.66 -8.63 -4.37
CA PRO A 203 14.20 -9.58 -3.39
C PRO A 203 15.38 -9.05 -2.54
N MET A 204 16.03 -7.98 -3.01
CA MET A 204 17.14 -7.29 -2.33
C MET A 204 16.69 -6.05 -1.55
N PHE A 205 15.43 -5.63 -1.68
CA PHE A 205 14.86 -4.54 -0.90
C PHE A 205 14.55 -5.05 0.52
N ARG A 206 15.36 -4.62 1.49
CA ARG A 206 15.37 -5.13 2.88
C ARG A 206 15.30 -3.97 3.87
N PHE A 207 15.46 -4.29 5.16
CA PHE A 207 15.44 -3.35 6.28
C PHE A 207 16.10 -1.99 5.98
N TYR A 208 17.37 -1.97 5.55
CA TYR A 208 18.07 -0.71 5.28
C TYR A 208 17.36 0.13 4.21
N SER A 209 16.92 -0.48 3.10
CA SER A 209 16.19 0.22 2.05
C SER A 209 14.84 0.74 2.53
N THR A 210 14.08 -0.08 3.28
CA THR A 210 12.79 0.32 3.85
C THR A 210 12.95 1.49 4.82
N TRP A 211 13.83 1.33 5.80
CA TRP A 211 14.11 2.33 6.82
C TRP A 211 14.61 3.63 6.20
N TRP A 212 15.57 3.56 5.27
CA TRP A 212 16.12 4.73 4.60
C TRP A 212 15.06 5.50 3.80
N THR A 213 14.19 4.79 3.09
CA THR A 213 13.09 5.44 2.34
C THR A 213 12.14 6.18 3.29
N ILE A 214 11.71 5.53 4.38
CA ILE A 214 10.80 6.13 5.37
C ILE A 214 11.47 7.32 6.07
N PHE A 215 12.72 7.16 6.49
CA PHE A 215 13.50 8.21 7.14
C PHE A 215 13.64 9.44 6.24
N ARG A 216 14.07 9.24 4.98
CA ARG A 216 14.26 10.32 4.02
C ARG A 216 12.95 11.06 3.75
N TRP A 217 11.86 10.33 3.51
CA TRP A 217 10.53 10.92 3.33
C TRP A 217 10.12 11.75 4.55
N SER A 218 10.24 11.18 5.76
CA SER A 218 9.86 11.86 7.00
C SER A 218 10.67 13.14 7.22
N TYR A 219 11.97 13.10 6.96
CA TYR A 219 12.86 14.26 7.05
C TYR A 219 12.43 15.38 6.10
N TYR A 220 12.26 15.10 4.81
CA TYR A 220 11.89 16.13 3.83
C TYR A 220 10.46 16.64 4.01
N LYS A 221 9.51 15.77 4.37
CA LYS A 221 8.14 16.21 4.70
C LYS A 221 8.13 17.15 5.89
N THR A 222 8.95 16.88 6.91
CA THR A 222 9.10 17.78 8.06
C THR A 222 9.60 19.16 7.62
N LEU A 223 10.60 19.23 6.73
CA LEU A 223 11.11 20.51 6.20
C LEU A 223 10.04 21.27 5.41
N VAL A 224 9.28 20.58 4.54
CA VAL A 224 8.19 21.20 3.77
C VAL A 224 7.11 21.77 4.70
N ILE A 225 6.73 21.04 5.75
CA ILE A 225 5.76 21.52 6.75
C ILE A 225 6.30 22.75 7.47
N GLN A 226 7.57 22.73 7.90
CA GLN A 226 8.21 23.87 8.58
C GLN A 226 8.27 25.10 7.66
N ASP A 227 8.63 24.94 6.40
CA ASP A 227 8.66 26.03 5.43
C ASP A 227 7.26 26.60 5.19
N ALA A 228 6.25 25.74 5.05
CA ALA A 228 4.85 26.16 4.93
C ALA A 228 4.38 26.93 6.18
N GLU A 229 4.71 26.46 7.38
CA GLU A 229 4.44 27.15 8.64
C GLU A 229 5.14 28.52 8.67
N ILE A 230 6.43 28.60 8.31
CA ILE A 230 7.18 29.87 8.26
C ILE A 230 6.57 30.82 7.23
N MET A 231 6.15 30.34 6.06
CA MET A 231 5.49 31.16 5.04
C MET A 231 4.11 31.64 5.49
N GLN A 232 3.34 30.83 6.22
CA GLN A 232 2.08 31.24 6.83
C GLN A 232 2.29 32.20 8.02
N LEU A 233 3.35 32.00 8.81
CA LEU A 233 3.82 32.88 9.88
C LEU A 233 4.27 34.25 9.35
N LYS A 234 4.84 34.32 8.15
CA LYS A 234 5.14 35.61 7.49
C LYS A 234 3.87 36.43 7.17
N LYS A 235 2.66 35.84 7.25
CA LYS A 235 1.37 36.54 7.12
C LYS A 235 0.59 36.69 8.45
N ILE A 236 1.01 36.06 9.55
CA ILE A 236 0.21 35.97 10.79
C ILE A 236 1.12 36.11 12.01
N SER A 237 0.74 36.95 12.98
CA SER A 237 1.54 37.19 14.18
C SER A 237 1.69 35.93 15.05
N ASN A 238 2.85 35.79 15.72
CA ASN A 238 3.15 34.68 16.64
C ASN A 238 2.08 34.45 17.74
N ALA A 239 1.33 35.49 18.11
CA ALA A 239 0.24 35.41 19.09
C ALA A 239 -1.01 34.68 18.55
N GLN A 240 -1.31 34.85 17.25
CA GLN A 240 -2.45 34.20 16.60
C GLN A 240 -2.20 32.72 16.35
N VAL A 241 -0.94 32.34 16.07
CA VAL A 241 -0.55 30.93 15.89
C VAL A 241 -0.65 30.14 17.19
N LYS A 242 -0.21 30.71 18.32
CA LYS A 242 -0.40 30.10 19.66
C LYS A 242 -1.87 29.88 20.03
N LYS A 243 -2.78 30.73 19.53
CA LYS A 243 -4.21 30.64 19.81
C LYS A 243 -4.91 29.55 18.98
N LYS A 244 -4.43 29.27 17.77
CA LYS A 244 -5.05 28.30 16.84
C LYS A 244 -4.58 26.86 17.08
N TYR A 245 -3.36 26.66 17.60
CA TYR A 245 -2.79 25.32 17.83
C TYR A 245 -2.21 25.16 19.25
N PRO A 246 -3.05 25.08 20.29
CA PRO A 246 -2.57 24.78 21.63
C PRO A 246 -2.17 23.29 21.72
N GLY A 247 -0.88 23.01 21.95
CA GLY A 247 -0.41 21.70 22.42
C GLY A 247 0.36 20.81 21.42
N ILE A 248 0.76 21.29 20.23
CA ILE A 248 1.62 20.48 19.33
C ILE A 248 3.07 20.50 19.84
N PRO A 249 3.68 19.36 20.24
CA PRO A 249 5.08 19.30 20.61
C PRO A 249 5.96 19.53 19.38
N ARG A 250 6.90 20.47 19.48
CA ARG A 250 7.81 20.89 18.40
C ARG A 250 8.99 19.93 18.16
N THR A 251 8.82 18.63 18.35
CA THR A 251 9.97 17.71 18.38
C THR A 251 9.90 16.66 17.28
N HIS A 252 10.95 16.66 16.46
CA HIS A 252 11.21 15.83 15.30
C HIS A 252 11.18 14.32 15.56
N PRO A 253 10.65 13.52 14.63
CA PRO A 253 11.08 12.14 14.42
C PRO A 253 12.40 12.06 13.63
N PRO A 254 13.19 10.98 13.78
CA PRO A 254 12.95 9.87 14.70
C PRO A 254 13.52 10.19 16.08
N PHE A 255 12.74 9.92 17.14
CA PHE A 255 13.31 9.68 18.44
C PHE A 255 14.10 8.36 18.37
N ALA A 256 15.37 8.43 17.99
CA ALA A 256 16.36 7.54 18.57
C ALA A 256 16.70 8.07 19.97
N SER A 257 15.75 7.96 20.90
CA SER A 257 16.09 8.01 22.32
C SER A 257 16.74 6.66 22.64
N VAL A 258 18.06 6.59 22.52
CA VAL A 258 18.85 5.70 23.38
C VAL A 258 19.06 6.45 24.70
N THR A 259 17.99 6.61 25.47
CA THR A 259 18.09 6.97 26.88
C THR A 259 17.46 5.87 27.71
N ARG A 260 18.37 4.98 28.16
CA ARG A 260 18.32 3.94 29.20
C ARG A 260 17.23 2.87 29.10
#